data_AF-A0A528AQK3-F1
#
_entry.id   AF-A0A528AQK3-F1
#
_cell.length_a   1.000
_cell.length_b   1.000
_cell.length_c   1.000
_cell.angle_alpha   90.00
_cell.angle_beta   90.00
_cell.angle_gamma   90.00
#
_symmetry.space_group_name_H-M   'P 1'
#
loop_
_entity.id
_entity.type
_entity.pdbx_description
1 polymer ?
#
loop_
_entity_poly.entity_id
_entity_poly.type
_entity_poly.pdbx_seq_one_letter_code
_entity_poly.pdbx_strand_id
1 'polypeptide(L)'
;MKFTAAALVATTSLTTMAAAEYPERPVTYIEPWAPGDVDDQLLRILVEDFNKQTGVPGKVVNRSGGFGIEGAQALASSPPDG
;
A
#
# COMPACT_ATOMS: atom_id res chain seq x y z
N MET A 1 16.87 59.16 -22.44
CA MET A 1 17.21 57.75 -22.11
C MET A 1 16.46 57.37 -20.84
N LYS A 2 15.41 56.55 -20.92
CA LYS A 2 14.70 56.01 -19.76
C LYS A 2 14.66 54.49 -19.91
N PHE A 3 15.35 53.82 -19.01
CA PHE A 3 15.63 52.39 -19.02
C PHE A 3 14.34 51.57 -18.87
N THR A 4 14.04 50.73 -19.85
CA THR A 4 13.07 49.64 -19.77
C THR A 4 13.60 48.59 -18.80
N ALA A 5 13.10 48.56 -17.56
CA ALA A 5 13.38 47.49 -16.62
C ALA A 5 12.43 46.32 -16.91
N ALA A 6 12.95 45.28 -17.57
CA ALA A 6 12.23 44.03 -17.80
C ALA A 6 12.08 43.28 -16.47
N ALA A 7 10.84 43.11 -16.02
CA ALA A 7 10.52 42.31 -14.85
C ALA A 7 10.67 40.82 -15.19
N LEU A 8 11.72 40.19 -14.65
CA LEU A 8 11.91 38.74 -14.70
C LEU A 8 10.91 38.08 -13.75
N VAL A 9 9.78 37.63 -14.28
CA VAL A 9 8.83 36.79 -13.54
C VAL A 9 9.46 35.41 -13.39
N ALA A 10 10.03 35.14 -12.21
CA ALA A 10 10.49 33.81 -11.84
C ALA A 10 9.26 32.95 -11.49
N THR A 11 8.78 32.17 -12.47
CA THR A 11 7.76 31.14 -12.25
C THR A 11 8.41 29.98 -11.49
N THR A 12 8.33 30.01 -10.15
CA THR A 12 8.63 28.84 -9.34
C THR A 12 7.53 27.81 -9.56
N SER A 13 7.79 26.84 -10.43
CA SER A 13 6.94 25.65 -10.58
C SER A 13 6.91 24.91 -9.25
N LEU A 14 5.80 25.04 -8.52
CA LEU A 14 5.47 24.17 -7.39
C LEU A 14 5.20 22.78 -7.96
N THR A 15 6.23 21.94 -8.03
CA THR A 15 6.03 20.49 -8.15
C THR A 15 5.40 20.02 -6.85
N THR A 16 4.07 19.92 -6.84
CA THR A 16 3.35 19.14 -5.84
C THR A 16 3.91 17.72 -5.90
N MET A 17 4.59 17.29 -4.84
CA MET A 17 4.96 15.90 -4.66
C MET A 17 3.64 15.13 -4.50
N ALA A 18 3.15 14.54 -5.60
CA ALA A 18 1.96 13.73 -5.56
C ALA A 18 2.23 12.58 -4.59
N ALA A 19 1.37 12.42 -3.58
CA ALA A 19 1.36 11.19 -2.82
C ALA A 19 1.10 10.07 -3.82
N ALA A 20 2.02 9.12 -3.92
CA ALA A 20 1.79 7.96 -4.75
C ALA A 20 0.51 7.24 -4.31
N GLU A 21 -0.29 6.82 -5.27
CA GLU A 21 -1.49 6.07 -4.99
C GLU A 21 -1.08 4.65 -4.59
N TYR A 22 -1.47 4.22 -3.39
CA TYR A 22 -1.19 2.87 -2.92
C TYR A 22 -2.04 1.86 -3.71
N PRO A 23 -1.51 0.67 -4.05
CA PRO A 23 -0.13 0.18 -3.85
C PRO A 23 0.80 0.43 -5.06
N GLU A 24 2.10 0.58 -4.81
CA GLU A 24 3.12 0.68 -5.88
C GLU A 24 3.84 -0.65 -6.16
N ARG A 25 3.64 -1.66 -5.32
CA ARG A 25 4.34 -2.95 -5.36
C ARG A 25 3.48 -4.05 -4.73
N PRO A 26 3.82 -5.33 -4.93
CA PRO A 26 3.03 -6.43 -4.39
C PRO A 26 2.76 -6.31 -2.89
N VAL A 27 1.53 -6.59 -2.49
CA VAL A 27 1.05 -6.48 -1.10
C VAL A 27 1.03 -7.85 -0.44
N THR A 28 1.51 -7.94 0.80
CA THR A 28 1.42 -9.18 1.58
C THR A 28 0.30 -9.05 2.61
N TYR A 29 -0.64 -9.98 2.59
CA TYR A 29 -1.74 -10.09 3.53
C TYR A 29 -1.41 -11.19 4.54
N ILE A 30 -1.37 -10.85 5.83
CA ILE A 30 -1.12 -11.81 6.90
C ILE A 30 -2.45 -12.39 7.36
N GLU A 31 -2.61 -13.69 7.19
CA GLU A 31 -3.78 -14.44 7.64
C GLU A 31 -3.45 -15.13 8.97
N PRO A 32 -4.04 -14.73 10.10
CA PRO A 32 -3.73 -15.30 11.42
C PRO A 32 -4.24 -16.74 11.61
N TRP A 33 -4.94 -17.32 10.63
CA TRP A 33 -5.51 -18.65 10.72
C TRP A 33 -4.93 -19.65 9.72
N ALA A 34 -5.44 -20.88 9.73
CA ALA A 34 -4.90 -21.99 8.95
C ALA A 34 -5.31 -21.87 7.48
N PRO A 35 -4.45 -22.27 6.52
CA PRO A 35 -4.83 -22.24 5.10
C PRO A 35 -6.11 -23.04 4.83
N GLY A 36 -7.03 -22.45 4.06
CA GLY A 36 -8.28 -23.09 3.62
C GLY A 36 -9.44 -23.03 4.61
N ASP A 37 -9.31 -22.39 5.77
CA ASP A 37 -10.46 -22.11 6.61
C ASP A 37 -11.37 -21.02 6.02
N VAL A 38 -12.45 -20.68 6.73
CA VAL A 38 -13.44 -19.72 6.22
C VAL A 38 -12.85 -18.31 6.09
N ASP A 39 -11.94 -17.92 6.98
CA ASP A 39 -11.32 -16.59 7.01
C ASP A 39 -10.28 -16.48 5.88
N ASP A 40 -9.42 -17.49 5.69
CA ASP A 40 -8.45 -17.56 4.59
C ASP A 40 -9.12 -17.55 3.22
N GLN A 41 -10.23 -18.28 3.07
CA GLN A 41 -11.01 -18.28 1.82
C GLN A 41 -11.60 -16.90 1.54
N LEU A 42 -12.18 -16.25 2.54
CA LEU A 42 -12.72 -14.89 2.40
C LEU A 42 -11.61 -13.89 2.05
N LEU A 43 -10.48 -13.94 2.75
CA LEU A 43 -9.35 -13.07 2.47
C LEU A 43 -8.84 -13.22 1.05
N ARG A 44 -8.76 -14.45 0.51
CA ARG A 44 -8.33 -14.69 -0.87
C ARG A 44 -9.26 -14.06 -1.90
N ILE A 45 -10.58 -14.06 -1.65
CA ILE A 45 -11.56 -13.38 -2.51
C ILE A 45 -11.33 -11.87 -2.48
N LEU A 46 -11.11 -11.29 -1.29
CA LEU A 46 -10.81 -9.87 -1.14
C LEU A 46 -9.50 -9.48 -1.84
N VAL A 47 -8.46 -10.32 -1.73
CA VAL A 47 -7.18 -10.11 -2.41
C VAL A 47 -7.33 -10.20 -3.93
N GLU A 48 -8.15 -11.11 -4.44
CA GLU A 48 -8.44 -11.18 -5.88
C GLU A 48 -9.13 -9.90 -6.38
N ASP A 49 -10.09 -9.37 -5.62
CA ASP A 49 -10.77 -8.12 -5.97
C ASP A 49 -9.83 -6.91 -5.89
N PHE A 50 -9.00 -6.84 -4.86
CA PHE A 50 -7.93 -5.85 -4.74
C PHE A 50 -7.01 -5.85 -5.96
N ASN A 51 -6.58 -7.05 -6.41
CA ASN A 51 -5.73 -7.19 -7.59
C ASN A 51 -6.43 -6.67 -8.85
N LYS A 52 -7.74 -6.91 -9.00
CA LYS A 52 -8.53 -6.42 -10.15
C LYS A 52 -8.65 -4.89 -10.15
N GLN A 53 -8.83 -4.29 -8.98
CA GLN A 53 -8.99 -2.84 -8.85
C GLN A 53 -7.67 -2.08 -9.03
N THR A 54 -6.57 -2.63 -8.49
CA THR A 54 -5.28 -1.93 -8.44
C THR A 54 -4.33 -2.33 -9.56
N GLY A 55 -4.51 -3.50 -10.16
CA GLY A 55 -3.53 -4.10 -11.07
C GLY A 55 -2.25 -4.60 -10.38
N VAL A 56 -2.17 -4.51 -9.05
CA VAL A 56 -0.99 -4.88 -8.27
C VAL A 56 -1.26 -6.19 -7.52
N PRO A 57 -0.35 -7.16 -7.57
CA PRO A 57 -0.61 -8.49 -7.02
C PRO A 57 -0.52 -8.52 -5.49
N GLY A 58 -1.53 -9.09 -4.86
CA GLY A 58 -1.56 -9.44 -3.44
C GLY A 58 -1.21 -10.90 -3.19
N LYS A 59 -0.55 -11.17 -2.06
CA LYS A 59 -0.14 -12.50 -1.60
C LYS A 59 -0.62 -12.75 -0.18
N VAL A 60 -1.40 -13.81 0.02
CA VAL A 60 -1.79 -14.28 1.37
C VAL A 60 -0.68 -15.14 1.98
N VAL A 61 -0.32 -14.86 3.23
CA VAL A 61 0.65 -15.61 4.04
C VAL A 61 0.01 -15.96 5.37
N ASN A 62 -0.24 -17.26 5.59
CA ASN A 62 -0.79 -17.76 6.84
C ASN A 62 0.28 -17.77 7.95
N ARG A 63 -0.03 -17.14 9.09
CA ARG A 63 0.78 -17.06 10.31
C ARG A 63 -0.07 -17.47 11.51
N SER A 64 -0.39 -18.75 11.56
CA SER A 64 -1.27 -19.32 12.59
C SER A 64 -0.55 -19.51 13.92
N GLY A 65 -1.29 -19.32 15.03
CA GLY A 65 -0.79 -19.59 16.38
C GLY A 65 -1.34 -18.63 17.43
N GLY A 66 -1.42 -19.09 18.69
CA GLY A 66 -1.81 -18.26 19.83
C GLY A 66 -3.17 -17.57 19.68
N PHE A 67 -4.16 -18.20 19.03
CA PHE A 67 -5.45 -17.59 18.72
C PHE A 67 -5.33 -16.26 17.94
N GLY A 68 -4.37 -16.20 17.01
CA GLY A 68 -4.11 -15.06 16.13
C GLY A 68 -3.01 -14.11 16.62
N ILE A 69 -2.45 -14.34 17.82
CA ILE A 69 -1.37 -13.50 18.38
C ILE A 69 -0.12 -13.53 17.48
N GLU A 70 0.26 -14.67 16.92
CA GLU A 70 1.44 -14.77 16.05
C GLU A 70 1.30 -13.93 14.78
N GLY A 71 0.13 -13.98 14.13
CA GLY A 71 -0.18 -13.15 12.96
C GLY A 71 -0.20 -11.66 13.30
N ALA A 72 -0.80 -11.29 14.43
CA ALA A 72 -0.83 -9.90 14.89
C ALA A 72 0.56 -9.35 15.22
N GLN A 73 1.43 -10.14 15.85
CA GLN A 73 2.81 -9.76 16.13
C GLN A 73 3.65 -9.61 14.85
N ALA A 74 3.44 -10.51 13.88
CA ALA A 74 4.09 -10.41 12.57
C ALA A 74 3.68 -9.12 11.84
N LEU A 75 2.40 -8.73 11.90
CA LEU A 75 1.91 -7.46 11.36
C LEU A 75 2.46 -6.26 12.12
N ALA A 76 2.45 -6.29 13.45
CA ALA A 76 2.96 -5.18 14.27
C ALA A 76 4.45 -4.92 14.06
N SER A 77 5.20 -5.92 13.60
CA SER A 77 6.64 -5.83 13.32
C SER A 77 6.96 -5.56 11.85
N SER A 78 5.95 -5.50 10.97
CA SER A 78 6.18 -5.23 9.55
C SER A 78 6.39 -3.72 9.30
N PRO A 79 7.05 -3.36 8.19
CA PRO A 79 7.10 -1.96 7.75
C PRO A 79 5.69 -1.35 7.64
N PRO A 80 5.48 -0.08 8.04
CA PRO A 80 4.18 0.59 7.94
C PRO A 80 3.97 1.17 6.54
N ASP A 81 3.95 0.33 5.53
CA ASP A 81 3.91 0.72 4.11
C ASP A 81 2.68 0.20 3.35
N GLY A 82 1.72 -0.31 4.10
CA GLY A 82 0.39 -0.76 3.69
C GLY A 82 -0.41 -1.17 4.91
#